data_AF-K2ALV8-F1
#
_entry.id   AF-K2ALV8-F1
#
_cell.length_a   1.000
_cell.length_b   1.000
_cell.length_c   1.000
_cell.angle_alpha   90.00
_cell.angle_beta   90.00
_cell.angle_gamma   90.00
#
_symmetry.space_group_name_H-M   'P 1'
#
loop_
_entity.id
_entity.type
_entity.pdbx_description
1 polymer ?
#
loop_
_entity_poly.entity_id
_entity_poly.type
_entity_poly.pdbx_seq_one_letter_code
_entity_poly.pdbx_strand_id
1 'polypeptide(L)' 'MLSIRPWAHFIGICAPAVGGLAVSLKKNGWKVTGSDRDI' A
#
# COMPACT_ATOMS: atom_id res chain seq x y z
N MET A 1 18.68 -7.78 -14.02
CA MET A 1 17.47 -6.97 -14.29
C MET A 1 16.97 -6.45 -12.95
N LEU A 2 17.18 -5.16 -12.63
CA LEU A 2 16.59 -4.57 -11.42
C LEU A 2 15.08 -4.58 -11.64
N SER A 3 14.38 -5.53 -11.02
CA SER A 3 12.91 -5.58 -11.04
C SER A 3 12.42 -4.35 -10.28
N ILE A 4 12.12 -3.28 -11.03
CA ILE A 4 11.55 -2.06 -10.47
C ILE A 4 10.13 -2.43 -10.07
N ARG A 5 9.95 -2.89 -8.83
CA ARG A 5 8.62 -3.17 -8.31
C ARG A 5 7.90 -1.83 -8.16
N PRO A 6 6.74 -1.66 -8.79
CA PRO A 6 5.98 -0.43 -8.65
C PRO A 6 5.65 -0.18 -7.16
N TRP A 7 5.73 1.08 -6.74
CA TRP A 7 5.58 1.50 -5.35
C TRP A 7 4.36 2.40 -5.17
N ALA A 8 3.52 2.08 -4.19
CA ALA A 8 2.36 2.87 -3.80
C ALA A 8 2.49 3.31 -2.33
N HIS A 9 2.19 4.58 -2.06
CA HIS A 9 2.10 5.14 -0.72
C HIS A 9 0.66 5.60 -0.43
N PHE A 10 0.07 5.11 0.65
CA PHE A 10 -1.27 5.47 1.08
C PHE A 10 -1.24 6.45 2.25
N ILE A 11 -2.09 7.48 2.19
CA ILE A 11 -2.39 8.37 3.32
C ILE A 11 -3.78 7.98 3.83
N GLY A 12 -3.92 7.66 5.11
CA GLY A 12 -5.18 7.15 5.67
C GLY A 12 -5.36 5.63 5.48
N ILE A 13 -4.30 4.81 5.62
CA ILE A 13 -4.36 3.36 5.33
C ILE A 13 -5.26 2.57 6.31
N CYS A 14 -5.53 3.12 7.49
CA CYS A 14 -6.39 2.51 8.51
C CYS A 14 -7.87 2.48 8.08
N ALA A 15 -8.26 3.31 7.11
CA ALA A 15 -9.57 3.19 6.48
C ALA A 15 -9.72 1.78 5.85
N PRO A 16 -10.76 0.98 6.18
CA PRO A 16 -10.87 -0.42 5.75
C PRO A 16 -10.78 -0.61 4.24
N ALA A 17 -11.33 0.34 3.47
CA ALA A 17 -11.26 0.34 2.02
C ALA A 17 -9.82 0.52 1.51
N VAL A 18 -9.05 1.42 2.13
CA VAL A 18 -7.66 1.72 1.77
C VAL A 18 -6.75 0.56 2.18
N GLY A 19 -6.96 0.00 3.37
CA GLY A 19 -6.27 -1.21 3.82
C GLY A 19 -6.50 -2.41 2.89
N GLY A 20 -7.73 -2.62 2.44
CA GLY A 20 -8.06 -3.67 1.47
C GLY A 20 -7.33 -3.50 0.13
N LEU A 21 -7.27 -2.26 -0.38
CA LEU A 21 -6.55 -1.90 -1.60
C LEU A 21 -5.04 -2.10 -1.46
N ALA A 22 -4.47 -1.66 -0.34
CA ALA A 22 -3.06 -1.86 -0.02
C ALA A 22 -2.67 -3.33 0.04
N VAL A 23 -3.52 -4.19 0.63
CA VAL A 23 -3.30 -5.64 0.68
C VAL A 23 -3.35 -6.26 -0.72
N SER A 24 -4.30 -5.84 -1.57
CA SER A 24 -4.40 -6.32 -2.95
C SER A 24 -3.16 -5.96 -3.78
N LEU A 25 -2.68 -4.72 -3.68
CA LEU A 25 -1.48 -4.28 -4.39
C LEU A 25 -0.23 -5.03 -3.91
N LYS A 26 -0.11 -5.26 -2.59
CA LYS A 26 0.98 -6.05 -2.02
C LYS A 26 0.97 -7.50 -2.54
N LYS A 27 -0.20 -8.11 -2.69
CA LYS A 27 -0.35 -9.45 -3.31
C LYS A 27 0.08 -9.48 -4.77
N ASN A 28 -0.10 -8.38 -5.49
CA ASN A 28 0.35 -8.21 -6.89
C ASN A 28 1.85 -7.86 -7.02
N GLY A 29 2.63 -7.96 -5.94
CA GLY A 29 4.08 -7.73 -5.96
C GLY A 29 4.49 -6.26 -5.91
N TRP A 30 3.56 -5.34 -5.66
CA TRP A 30 3.87 -3.93 -5.47
C TRP A 30 4.51 -3.71 -4.10
N LYS A 31 5.44 -2.76 -4.02
CA LYS A 31 5.87 -2.22 -2.74
C LYS A 31 4.74 -1.31 -2.25
N VAL A 32 4.26 -1.53 -1.03
CA VAL A 32 3.18 -0.71 -0.46
C VAL A 32 3.64 -0.17 0.88
N THR A 33 3.52 1.14 1.06
CA THR A 33 3.74 1.83 2.35
C THR A 33 2.50 2.65 2.68
N GLY A 34 2.30 2.97 3.95
CA GLY A 34 1.16 3.76 4.38
C GLY A 34 1.50 4.62 5.58
N SER A 35 0.80 5.74 5.70
CA SER A 35 0.78 6.59 6.89
C SER A 35 -0.68 6.86 7.26
N ASP A 36 -0.94 6.98 8.56
CA ASP A 36 -2.21 7.40 9.11
C ASP A 36 -1.99 8.56 10.05
N ARG A 37 -3.00 9.41 10.13
CA ARG A 37 -3.00 10.54 11.06
C ARG A 37 -3.48 10.15 12.45
N ASP A 38 -4.18 9.02 12.57
CA ASP A 38 -4.82 8.58 13.81
C ASP A 38 -4.57 7.09 14.10
N ILE A 39 -4.00 6.84 15.29
CA ILE A 39 -4.70 6.09 16.34
C ILE A 39 -5.22 7.08 17.38
#